data_AF-A0A1E3XBU1-F1
#
_entry.id   AF-A0A1E3XBU1-F1
#
_cell.length_a   1.000
_cell.length_b   1.000
_cell.length_c   1.000
_cell.angle_alpha   90.00
_cell.angle_beta   90.00
_cell.angle_gamma   90.00
#
_symmetry.space_group_name_H-M   'P 1'
#
loop_
_entity.id
_entity.type
_entity.pdbx_description
1 polymer ?
#
loop_
_entity_poly.entity_id
_entity_poly.type
_entity_poly.pdbx_seq_one_letter_code
_entity_poly.pdbx_strand_id
1 'polypeptide(L)'
;MICGLDLKSEIKKMKTQLVFRIKIFFVSLIITGISGSSAFAHFVWIEGSPSVQTRKEETVRFYFGEFHQFLREEAGGRLDDREGLKAWIINSDGKKHVVELEKKTNFFQALVKPEKPGRYNMIASDLKTEVKDGTKYPTIGIMYKPMFYARTQFLAFEQGRISERETEITEMLDLDIIPITSHLDPLNGTISPKVGNEVVLQVLFRGQPLEKAKPFAYSPIGWIKG
;
A
#
# COMPACT_ATOMS: atom_id res chain seq x y z
N MET A 1 44.21 67.81 -2.89
CA MET A 1 42.79 67.76 -3.28
C MET A 1 42.55 66.49 -4.10
N ILE A 2 42.48 65.30 -3.48
CA ILE A 2 42.07 64.05 -4.16
C ILE A 2 41.42 63.16 -3.10
N CYS A 3 40.08 63.19 -2.97
CA CYS A 3 39.34 62.19 -2.17
C CYS A 3 37.82 62.20 -2.47
N GLY A 4 37.41 62.35 -3.73
CA GLY A 4 35.99 62.50 -4.08
C GLY A 4 35.48 61.64 -5.25
N LEU A 5 36.37 61.22 -6.15
CA LEU A 5 35.98 60.45 -7.34
C LEU A 5 35.89 58.94 -7.09
N ASP A 6 36.59 58.42 -6.08
CA ASP A 6 36.66 56.99 -5.78
C ASP A 6 35.39 56.48 -5.07
N LEU A 7 34.80 57.31 -4.20
CA LEU A 7 33.64 56.94 -3.39
C LEU A 7 32.37 56.68 -4.23
N LYS A 8 32.15 57.45 -5.31
CA LYS A 8 31.00 57.26 -6.21
C LYS A 8 31.11 55.97 -7.01
N SER A 9 32.32 55.58 -7.39
CA SER A 9 32.60 54.33 -8.11
C SER A 9 32.34 53.12 -7.23
N GLU A 10 32.84 53.16 -5.99
CA GLU A 10 32.64 52.09 -5.00
C GLU A 10 31.16 51.92 -4.62
N ILE A 11 30.42 53.02 -4.39
CA ILE A 11 28.97 52.96 -4.12
C ILE A 11 28.21 52.33 -5.30
N LYS A 12 28.60 52.63 -6.55
CA LYS A 12 27.97 52.04 -7.74
C LYS A 12 28.25 50.54 -7.81
N LYS A 13 29.50 50.10 -7.59
CA LYS A 13 29.86 48.67 -7.54
C LYS A 13 29.10 47.93 -6.43
N MET A 14 29.02 48.51 -5.23
CA MET A 14 28.27 47.93 -4.10
C MET A 14 26.78 47.76 -4.43
N LYS A 15 26.15 48.77 -5.05
CA LYS A 15 24.75 48.68 -5.50
C LYS A 15 24.57 47.59 -6.57
N THR A 16 25.47 47.48 -7.54
CA THR A 16 25.41 46.43 -8.58
C THR A 16 25.59 45.04 -7.97
N GLN A 17 26.54 44.86 -7.05
CA GLN A 17 26.77 43.60 -6.33
C GLN A 17 25.57 43.22 -5.45
N LEU A 18 24.94 44.21 -4.79
CA LEU A 18 23.75 43.99 -3.98
C LEU A 18 22.56 43.55 -4.85
N VAL A 19 22.31 44.23 -5.98
CA VAL A 19 21.25 43.85 -6.92
C VAL A 19 21.50 42.46 -7.51
N PHE A 20 22.75 42.12 -7.82
CA PHE A 20 23.12 40.79 -8.31
C PHE A 20 22.88 39.69 -7.26
N ARG A 21 23.26 39.93 -6.00
CA ARG A 21 23.00 39.02 -4.87
C ARG A 21 21.51 38.85 -4.58
N ILE A 22 20.72 39.92 -4.65
CA ILE A 22 19.26 39.87 -4.51
C ILE A 22 18.65 39.04 -5.63
N LYS A 23 19.09 39.22 -6.88
CA LYS A 23 18.62 38.41 -8.03
C LYS A 23 18.95 36.93 -7.86
N ILE A 24 20.17 36.59 -7.43
CA ILE A 24 20.55 35.20 -7.14
C ILE A 24 19.69 34.61 -6.01
N PHE A 25 19.43 35.39 -4.96
CA PHE A 25 18.56 34.96 -3.87
C PHE A 25 17.13 34.68 -4.34
N PHE A 26 16.54 35.56 -5.15
CA PHE A 26 15.22 35.34 -5.73
C PHE A 26 15.16 34.15 -6.71
N VAL A 27 16.20 33.95 -7.52
CA VAL A 27 16.30 32.78 -8.42
C VAL A 27 16.43 31.48 -7.61
N SER A 28 17.24 31.48 -6.55
CA SER A 28 17.36 30.33 -5.63
C SER A 28 16.06 30.02 -4.91
N LEU A 29 15.28 31.05 -4.53
CA LEU A 29 13.98 30.89 -3.86
C LEU A 29 12.90 30.33 -4.79
N ILE A 30 12.94 30.68 -6.08
CA ILE A 30 12.04 30.11 -7.09
C ILE A 30 12.37 28.64 -7.36
N ILE A 31 13.66 28.27 -7.36
CA ILE A 31 14.12 26.89 -7.60
C ILE A 31 13.78 25.97 -6.42
N THR A 32 13.81 26.46 -5.17
CA THR A 32 13.40 25.67 -4.00
C THR A 32 11.88 25.58 -3.80
N GLY A 33 11.08 26.39 -4.51
CA GLY A 33 9.61 26.39 -4.41
C GLY A 33 8.91 25.25 -5.17
N ILE A 34 9.63 24.44 -5.95
CA ILE A 34 9.11 23.23 -6.58
C ILE A 34 9.11 22.10 -5.53
N SER A 35 8.32 22.29 -4.49
CA SER A 35 8.00 21.22 -3.54
C SER A 35 7.24 20.15 -4.31
N GLY A 36 7.82 18.95 -4.40
CA GLY A 36 7.23 17.81 -5.09
C GLY A 36 5.79 17.58 -4.63
N SER A 37 4.87 17.51 -5.59
CA SER A 37 3.51 17.06 -5.32
C SER A 37 3.60 15.65 -4.75
N SER A 38 3.20 15.48 -3.49
CA SER A 38 3.01 14.16 -2.89
C SER A 38 2.08 13.38 -3.81
N ALA A 39 2.61 12.41 -4.54
CA ALA A 39 1.78 11.51 -5.33
C ALA A 39 1.06 10.60 -4.35
N PHE A 40 -0.17 10.95 -4.00
CA PHE A 40 -1.02 10.10 -3.19
C PHE A 40 -1.53 8.96 -4.06
N ALA A 41 -1.03 7.76 -3.79
CA ALA A 41 -1.45 6.56 -4.47
C ALA A 41 -2.61 5.93 -3.69
N HIS A 42 -3.71 5.66 -4.39
CA HIS A 42 -4.76 4.78 -3.91
C HIS A 42 -4.24 3.34 -3.84
N PHE A 43 -4.71 2.58 -2.86
CA PHE A 43 -4.42 1.17 -2.68
C PHE A 43 -5.71 0.38 -2.49
N VAL A 44 -5.67 -0.92 -2.82
CA VAL A 44 -6.66 -1.89 -2.36
C VAL A 44 -6.07 -2.61 -1.16
N TRP A 45 -6.83 -2.74 -0.07
CA TRP A 45 -6.43 -3.53 1.09
C TRP A 45 -7.60 -4.33 1.64
N ILE A 46 -7.27 -5.33 2.45
CA ILE A 46 -8.23 -6.28 3.03
C ILE A 46 -8.21 -6.12 4.54
N GLU A 47 -9.36 -5.94 5.16
CA GLU A 47 -9.55 -5.95 6.61
C GLU A 47 -10.43 -7.14 7.00
N GLY A 48 -10.03 -7.86 8.04
CA GLY A 48 -10.78 -8.97 8.63
C GLY A 48 -10.17 -9.37 9.95
N SER A 49 -10.86 -10.23 10.70
CA SER A 49 -10.34 -10.75 11.96
C SER A 49 -9.11 -11.64 11.70
N PRO A 50 -8.01 -11.48 12.47
CA PRO A 50 -6.80 -12.30 12.30
C PRO A 50 -7.02 -13.76 12.71
N SER A 51 -8.07 -14.01 13.50
CA SER A 51 -8.52 -15.34 13.89
C SER A 51 -10.03 -15.46 13.80
N VAL A 52 -10.51 -16.60 13.34
CA VAL A 52 -11.92 -16.88 13.08
C VAL A 52 -12.26 -18.27 13.57
N GLN A 53 -13.51 -18.45 14.03
CA GLN A 53 -13.97 -19.76 14.47
C GLN A 53 -14.36 -20.62 13.26
N THR A 54 -13.92 -21.86 13.25
CA THR A 54 -14.28 -22.83 12.20
C THR A 54 -15.80 -23.01 12.14
N ARG A 55 -16.36 -23.10 10.93
CA ARG A 55 -17.80 -23.20 10.60
C ARG A 55 -18.65 -21.98 10.97
N LYS A 56 -18.05 -20.91 11.46
CA LYS A 56 -18.72 -19.63 11.66
C LYS A 56 -18.50 -18.73 10.44
N GLU A 57 -19.53 -17.98 10.08
CA GLU A 57 -19.42 -16.96 9.05
C GLU A 57 -18.67 -15.75 9.60
N GLU A 58 -17.68 -15.30 8.85
CA GLU A 58 -16.92 -14.08 9.12
C GLU A 58 -17.08 -13.13 7.94
N THR A 59 -17.15 -11.84 8.25
CA THR A 59 -17.19 -10.77 7.25
C THR A 59 -15.79 -10.25 6.98
N VAL A 60 -15.36 -10.34 5.73
CA VAL A 60 -14.11 -9.74 5.24
C VAL A 60 -14.43 -8.53 4.39
N ARG A 61 -13.72 -7.42 4.61
CA ARG A 61 -13.94 -6.14 3.92
C ARG A 61 -12.76 -5.80 3.04
N PHE A 62 -13.04 -5.30 1.85
CA PHE A 62 -12.05 -4.88 0.86
C PHE A 62 -12.27 -3.40 0.57
N TYR A 63 -11.27 -2.58 0.85
CA TYR A 63 -11.36 -1.14 0.69
C TYR A 63 -10.49 -0.68 -0.46
N PHE A 64 -10.83 0.50 -0.98
CA PHE A 64 -10.04 1.23 -1.96
C PHE A 64 -9.89 2.67 -1.47
N GLY A 65 -8.69 3.25 -1.55
CA GLY A 65 -8.44 4.55 -0.91
C GLY A 65 -7.00 4.79 -0.51
N GLU A 66 -6.79 5.75 0.37
CA GLU A 66 -5.49 6.10 0.92
C GLU A 66 -5.40 5.64 2.37
N PHE A 67 -4.79 4.46 2.56
CA PHE A 67 -4.72 3.81 3.87
C PHE A 67 -4.13 4.71 4.97
N HIS A 68 -3.06 5.45 4.65
CA HIS A 68 -2.34 6.30 5.58
C HIS A 68 -3.08 7.58 5.99
N GLN A 69 -4.13 7.97 5.26
CA GLN A 69 -5.00 9.10 5.60
C GLN A 69 -6.35 8.64 6.14
N PHE A 70 -6.53 7.32 6.30
CA PHE A 70 -7.82 6.73 6.64
C PHE A 70 -8.93 7.08 5.62
N LEU A 71 -8.56 7.44 4.39
CA LEU A 71 -9.48 7.81 3.33
C LEU A 71 -9.97 6.53 2.62
N ARG A 72 -11.28 6.34 2.58
CA ARG A 72 -11.95 5.21 1.91
C ARG A 72 -12.85 5.78 0.82
N GLU A 73 -12.70 5.28 -0.40
CA GLU A 73 -13.51 5.69 -1.53
C GLU A 73 -14.93 5.14 -1.42
N GLU A 74 -15.89 5.90 -1.93
CA GLU A 74 -17.31 5.59 -1.82
C GLU A 74 -17.94 5.22 -3.19
N ALA A 75 -19.06 4.49 -3.11
CA ALA A 75 -19.92 4.17 -4.24
C ALA A 75 -20.55 5.46 -4.81
N GLY A 76 -20.68 5.54 -6.13
CA GLY A 76 -20.95 6.80 -6.84
C GLY A 76 -19.69 7.63 -7.12
N GLY A 77 -18.51 7.14 -6.72
CA GLY A 77 -17.22 7.75 -6.94
C GLY A 77 -16.18 6.76 -7.47
N ARG A 78 -14.93 6.86 -6.99
CA ARG A 78 -13.80 6.07 -7.50
C ARG A 78 -13.88 4.59 -7.10
N LEU A 79 -14.78 4.21 -6.19
CA LEU A 79 -15.02 2.81 -5.85
C LEU A 79 -15.67 2.06 -7.02
N ASP A 80 -16.48 2.72 -7.84
CA ASP A 80 -17.16 2.10 -8.99
C ASP A 80 -16.19 1.73 -10.10
N ASP A 81 -15.07 2.46 -10.22
CA ASP A 81 -13.97 2.09 -11.11
C ASP A 81 -13.36 0.72 -10.74
N ARG A 82 -13.64 0.18 -9.54
CA ARG A 82 -13.09 -1.08 -9.00
C ARG A 82 -14.06 -2.26 -9.08
N GLU A 83 -15.12 -2.19 -9.87
CA GLU A 83 -16.03 -3.34 -10.09
C GLU A 83 -15.35 -4.57 -10.70
N GLY A 84 -14.14 -4.41 -11.23
CA GLY A 84 -13.29 -5.51 -11.70
C GLY A 84 -12.58 -6.31 -10.60
N LEU A 85 -12.73 -5.93 -9.32
CA LEU A 85 -12.08 -6.59 -8.19
C LEU A 85 -12.55 -8.03 -8.06
N LYS A 86 -11.59 -8.96 -8.03
CA LYS A 86 -11.83 -10.38 -7.80
C LYS A 86 -11.14 -10.80 -6.51
N ALA A 87 -11.83 -11.56 -5.68
CA ALA A 87 -11.26 -12.12 -4.47
C ALA A 87 -11.46 -13.63 -4.41
N TRP A 88 -10.54 -14.30 -3.74
CA TRP A 88 -10.62 -15.73 -3.48
C TRP A 88 -9.87 -16.08 -2.20
N ILE A 89 -10.29 -17.18 -1.62
CA ILE A 89 -9.68 -17.76 -0.43
C ILE A 89 -8.96 -19.05 -0.79
N ILE A 90 -7.80 -19.24 -0.19
CA ILE A 90 -7.02 -20.49 -0.27
C ILE A 90 -7.07 -21.14 1.10
N ASN A 91 -7.61 -22.36 1.13
CA ASN A 91 -7.73 -23.16 2.34
C ASN A 91 -6.38 -23.75 2.77
N SER A 92 -6.32 -24.31 3.98
CA SER A 92 -5.15 -25.03 4.49
C SER A 92 -4.72 -26.24 3.62
N ASP A 93 -5.63 -26.75 2.78
CA ASP A 93 -5.34 -27.82 1.81
C ASP A 93 -4.80 -27.27 0.46
N GLY A 94 -4.60 -25.96 0.32
CA GLY A 94 -4.17 -25.32 -0.93
C GLY A 94 -5.28 -25.16 -1.98
N LYS A 95 -6.52 -25.51 -1.65
CA LYS A 95 -7.67 -25.36 -2.56
C LYS A 95 -8.14 -23.91 -2.62
N LYS A 96 -8.27 -23.40 -3.84
CA LYS A 96 -8.81 -22.07 -4.17
C LYS A 96 -10.34 -22.10 -4.24
N HIS A 97 -10.98 -21.15 -3.56
CA HIS A 97 -12.41 -20.89 -3.62
C HIS A 97 -12.65 -19.41 -3.93
N VAL A 98 -13.32 -19.12 -5.04
CA VAL A 98 -13.71 -17.74 -5.38
C VAL A 98 -14.78 -17.28 -4.41
N VAL A 99 -14.66 -16.05 -3.90
CA VAL A 99 -15.67 -15.44 -3.03
C VAL A 99 -16.42 -14.36 -3.80
N GLU A 100 -17.73 -14.32 -3.60
CA GLU A 100 -18.56 -13.25 -4.17
C GLU A 100 -18.37 -11.96 -3.35
N LEU A 101 -18.23 -10.85 -4.06
CA LEU A 101 -18.05 -9.53 -3.48
C LEU A 101 -19.33 -8.73 -3.60
N GLU A 102 -19.89 -8.32 -2.47
CA GLU A 102 -21.03 -7.41 -2.42
C GLU A 102 -20.52 -5.97 -2.24
N LYS A 103 -20.85 -5.07 -3.17
CA LYS A 103 -20.51 -3.65 -3.07
C LYS A 103 -21.39 -2.96 -2.02
N LYS A 104 -20.76 -2.34 -1.02
CA LYS A 104 -21.41 -1.46 -0.02
C LYS A 104 -21.01 0.00 -0.29
N THR A 105 -21.41 0.91 0.59
CA THR A 105 -21.17 2.35 0.43
C THR A 105 -19.69 2.70 0.29
N ASN A 106 -18.80 2.11 1.08
CA ASN A 106 -17.37 2.47 1.11
C ASN A 106 -16.40 1.28 1.09
N PHE A 107 -16.90 0.08 0.81
CA PHE A 107 -16.10 -1.15 0.70
C PHE A 107 -16.85 -2.22 -0.09
N PHE A 108 -16.11 -3.24 -0.55
CA PHE A 108 -16.69 -4.53 -0.92
C PHE A 108 -16.66 -5.48 0.26
N GLN A 109 -17.66 -6.34 0.36
CA GLN A 109 -17.82 -7.30 1.44
C GLN A 109 -17.83 -8.72 0.88
N ALA A 110 -17.10 -9.64 1.52
CA ALA A 110 -17.25 -11.07 1.33
C ALA A 110 -17.67 -11.74 2.64
N LEU A 111 -18.54 -12.74 2.53
CA LEU A 111 -18.82 -13.68 3.61
C LEU A 111 -17.95 -14.92 3.41
N VAL A 112 -17.22 -15.28 4.45
CA VAL A 112 -16.30 -16.42 4.43
C VAL A 112 -16.68 -17.37 5.54
N LYS A 113 -16.75 -18.66 5.21
CA LYS A 113 -17.03 -19.74 6.17
C LYS A 113 -15.94 -20.80 6.11
N PRO A 114 -14.90 -20.70 6.96
CA PRO A 114 -13.83 -21.70 6.99
C PRO A 114 -14.37 -23.04 7.50
N GLU A 115 -14.26 -24.11 6.70
CA GLU A 115 -14.79 -25.42 7.07
C GLU A 115 -13.85 -26.24 7.96
N LYS A 116 -12.55 -25.98 7.86
CA LYS A 116 -11.49 -26.72 8.55
C LYS A 116 -10.61 -25.77 9.35
N PRO A 117 -10.01 -26.24 10.46
CA PRO A 117 -9.00 -25.46 11.15
C PRO A 117 -7.72 -25.36 10.30
N GLY A 118 -7.02 -24.24 10.41
CA GLY A 118 -5.75 -24.00 9.72
C GLY A 118 -5.56 -22.56 9.26
N ARG A 119 -4.46 -22.31 8.55
CA ARG A 119 -4.14 -21.00 7.97
C ARG A 119 -4.86 -20.84 6.64
N TYR A 120 -5.51 -19.70 6.45
CA TYR A 120 -6.17 -19.33 5.22
C TYR A 120 -5.51 -18.08 4.65
N ASN A 121 -5.38 -18.05 3.32
CA ASN A 121 -4.94 -16.85 2.60
C ASN A 121 -6.14 -16.24 1.89
N MET A 122 -6.46 -14.99 2.19
CA MET A 122 -7.40 -14.20 1.41
C MET A 122 -6.63 -13.33 0.44
N ILE A 123 -6.98 -13.42 -0.84
CA ILE A 123 -6.31 -12.71 -1.91
C ILE A 123 -7.35 -11.90 -2.70
N ALA A 124 -6.98 -10.67 -3.05
CA ALA A 124 -7.75 -9.84 -3.95
C ALA A 124 -6.85 -9.28 -5.06
N SER A 125 -7.40 -9.22 -6.27
CA SER A 125 -6.73 -8.62 -7.42
C SER A 125 -7.70 -7.84 -8.29
N ASP A 126 -7.26 -6.69 -8.79
CA ASP A 126 -7.98 -5.91 -9.80
C ASP A 126 -7.06 -5.67 -10.99
N LEU A 127 -7.34 -6.41 -12.06
CA LEU A 127 -6.59 -6.42 -13.32
C LEU A 127 -7.43 -5.97 -14.52
N LYS A 128 -8.72 -5.77 -14.31
CA LYS A 128 -9.70 -5.50 -15.38
C LYS A 128 -9.66 -4.04 -15.83
N THR A 129 -9.05 -3.17 -15.03
CA THR A 129 -8.94 -1.74 -15.36
C THR A 129 -8.23 -1.55 -16.70
N GLU A 130 -8.82 -0.74 -17.57
CA GLU A 130 -8.25 -0.41 -18.86
C GLU A 130 -7.02 0.50 -18.74
N VAL A 131 -6.25 0.61 -19.82
CA VAL A 131 -5.12 1.54 -19.90
C VAL A 131 -5.68 2.96 -19.86
N LYS A 132 -5.25 3.74 -18.88
CA LYS A 132 -5.62 5.15 -18.73
C LYS A 132 -4.52 6.04 -19.30
N ASP A 133 -4.94 7.14 -19.92
CA ASP A 133 -4.04 8.21 -20.34
C ASP A 133 -3.57 8.98 -19.09
N GLY A 134 -2.26 8.92 -18.84
CA GLY A 134 -1.63 9.56 -17.70
C GLY A 134 -1.08 10.94 -18.00
N THR A 135 -1.16 11.43 -19.24
CA THR A 135 -0.53 12.71 -19.66
C THR A 135 -0.99 13.91 -18.84
N LYS A 136 -2.20 13.83 -18.27
CA LYS A 136 -2.75 14.83 -17.34
C LYS A 136 -2.03 14.88 -15.99
N TYR A 137 -1.33 13.81 -15.62
CA TYR A 137 -0.58 13.66 -14.38
C TYR A 137 0.93 13.70 -14.69
N PRO A 138 1.62 14.79 -14.35
CA PRO A 138 3.03 14.99 -14.73
C PRO A 138 3.98 13.88 -14.20
N THR A 139 3.54 13.13 -13.19
CA THR A 139 4.30 12.05 -12.54
C THR A 139 4.03 10.64 -13.09
N ILE A 140 2.93 10.43 -13.84
CA ILE A 140 2.50 9.08 -14.26
C ILE A 140 2.90 8.78 -15.72
N GLY A 141 3.13 9.81 -16.54
CA GLY A 141 3.58 9.66 -17.93
C GLY A 141 2.44 9.38 -18.91
N ILE A 142 2.73 8.89 -20.13
CA ILE A 142 1.78 8.90 -21.25
C ILE A 142 0.61 7.92 -21.06
N MET A 143 0.87 6.69 -20.62
CA MET A 143 -0.16 5.67 -20.42
C MET A 143 0.18 4.75 -19.25
N TYR A 144 -0.81 4.42 -18.43
CA TYR A 144 -0.64 3.52 -17.29
C TYR A 144 -1.86 2.60 -17.12
N LYS A 145 -1.61 1.38 -16.65
CA LYS A 145 -2.67 0.43 -16.27
C LYS A 145 -2.59 0.19 -14.77
N PRO A 146 -3.58 0.64 -13.97
CA PRO A 146 -3.61 0.34 -12.55
C PRO A 146 -3.80 -1.16 -12.36
N MET A 147 -2.91 -1.78 -11.60
CA MET A 147 -3.01 -3.17 -11.17
C MET A 147 -2.92 -3.19 -9.65
N PHE A 148 -3.94 -3.74 -9.00
CA PHE A 148 -3.97 -3.85 -7.55
C PHE A 148 -3.90 -5.30 -7.12
N TYR A 149 -3.10 -5.55 -6.11
CA TYR A 149 -2.88 -6.85 -5.50
C TYR A 149 -2.94 -6.66 -3.99
N ALA A 150 -3.72 -7.49 -3.31
CA ALA A 150 -3.80 -7.49 -1.87
C ALA A 150 -3.86 -8.92 -1.34
N ARG A 151 -3.14 -9.17 -0.25
CA ARG A 151 -3.09 -10.46 0.43
C ARG A 151 -3.23 -10.21 1.93
N THR A 152 -4.03 -11.04 2.58
CA THR A 152 -4.03 -11.14 4.04
C THR A 152 -4.13 -12.59 4.47
N GLN A 153 -3.72 -12.87 5.70
CA GLN A 153 -3.73 -14.21 6.30
C GLN A 153 -4.54 -14.17 7.58
N PHE A 154 -5.31 -15.21 7.81
CA PHE A 154 -6.03 -15.40 9.06
C PHE A 154 -6.03 -16.88 9.47
N LEU A 155 -6.24 -17.11 10.75
CA LEU A 155 -6.25 -18.44 11.34
C LEU A 155 -7.69 -18.88 11.63
N ALA A 156 -8.13 -19.99 11.02
CA ALA A 156 -9.35 -20.65 11.45
C ALA A 156 -9.02 -21.61 12.60
N PHE A 157 -9.60 -21.38 13.77
CA PHE A 157 -9.39 -22.23 14.95
C PHE A 157 -10.65 -23.05 15.26
N GLU A 158 -10.43 -24.27 15.78
CA GLU A 158 -11.46 -25.10 16.39
C GLU A 158 -10.97 -25.46 17.78
N GLN A 159 -11.76 -25.19 18.82
CA GLN A 159 -11.34 -25.38 20.21
C GLN A 159 -10.98 -26.87 20.44
N GLY A 160 -9.74 -27.14 20.86
CA GLY A 160 -9.21 -28.50 21.03
C GLY A 160 -8.56 -29.13 19.79
N ARG A 161 -8.53 -28.44 18.64
CA ARG A 161 -7.76 -28.84 17.45
C ARG A 161 -6.84 -27.72 17.01
N ILE A 162 -5.57 -27.87 17.35
CA ILE A 162 -4.50 -26.99 16.91
C ILE A 162 -3.91 -27.60 15.64
N SER A 163 -4.12 -26.94 14.50
CA SER A 163 -3.41 -27.29 13.27
C SER A 163 -2.13 -26.46 13.18
N GLU A 164 -0.99 -27.07 13.49
CA GLU A 164 0.35 -26.48 13.29
C GLU A 164 0.80 -26.51 11.84
N ARG A 165 0.02 -27.09 10.93
CA ARG A 165 0.41 -27.24 9.53
C ARG A 165 0.56 -25.87 8.87
N GLU A 166 1.81 -25.47 8.70
CA GLU A 166 2.17 -24.34 7.87
C GLU A 166 1.77 -24.67 6.42
N THR A 167 0.79 -23.94 5.90
CA THR A 167 0.38 -24.09 4.52
C THR A 167 1.36 -23.31 3.67
N GLU A 168 2.07 -23.99 2.78
CA GLU A 168 2.89 -23.34 1.76
C GLU A 168 2.01 -22.41 0.92
N ILE A 169 2.54 -21.23 0.58
CA ILE A 169 1.86 -20.29 -0.31
C ILE A 169 1.86 -20.91 -1.71
N THR A 170 0.74 -21.57 -2.04
CA THR A 170 0.58 -22.34 -3.28
C THR A 170 0.23 -21.47 -4.48
N GLU A 171 -0.43 -20.33 -4.26
CA GLU A 171 -0.76 -19.37 -5.31
C GLU A 171 0.01 -18.07 -5.10
N MET A 172 0.82 -17.72 -6.09
CA MET A 172 1.58 -16.48 -6.14
C MET A 172 0.86 -15.48 -7.06
N LEU A 173 0.74 -14.24 -6.62
CA LEU A 173 0.31 -13.14 -7.48
C LEU A 173 1.44 -12.73 -8.42
N ASP A 174 1.08 -12.06 -9.52
CA ASP A 174 2.06 -11.44 -10.43
C ASP A 174 2.98 -10.46 -9.69
N LEU A 175 2.44 -9.73 -8.71
CA LEU A 175 3.20 -8.98 -7.72
C LEU A 175 2.68 -9.38 -6.34
N ASP A 176 3.56 -9.88 -5.49
CA ASP A 176 3.20 -10.41 -4.17
C ASP A 176 4.18 -9.96 -3.10
N ILE A 177 3.69 -9.86 -1.87
CA ILE A 177 4.49 -9.58 -0.68
C ILE A 177 4.15 -10.66 0.33
N ILE A 178 5.13 -11.51 0.63
CA ILE A 178 4.95 -12.64 1.55
C ILE A 178 5.83 -12.48 2.79
N PRO A 179 5.31 -12.80 3.98
CA PRO A 179 6.14 -12.87 5.18
C PRO A 179 7.04 -14.11 5.11
N ILE A 180 8.34 -13.93 5.34
CA ILE A 180 9.30 -15.03 5.53
C ILE A 180 9.25 -15.52 6.98
N THR A 181 8.99 -14.62 7.93
CA THR A 181 8.86 -14.96 9.35
C THR A 181 7.43 -15.40 9.69
N SER A 182 7.30 -16.59 10.30
CA SER A 182 6.02 -17.09 10.80
C SER A 182 5.84 -16.66 12.25
N HIS A 183 4.87 -15.78 12.53
CA HIS A 183 4.51 -15.35 13.89
C HIS A 183 3.31 -16.13 14.43
N LEU A 184 3.24 -17.42 14.11
CA LEU A 184 2.15 -18.29 14.54
C LEU A 184 2.29 -18.59 16.05
N ASP A 185 1.28 -18.25 16.81
CA ASP A 185 1.09 -18.65 18.20
C ASP A 185 -0.23 -19.45 18.27
N PRO A 186 -0.15 -20.78 18.06
CA PRO A 186 -1.33 -21.62 17.97
C PRO A 186 -2.09 -21.73 19.30
N LEU A 187 -1.40 -21.53 20.43
CA LEU A 187 -1.99 -21.58 21.77
C LEU A 187 -2.93 -20.41 22.02
N ASN A 188 -2.55 -19.23 21.55
CA ASN A 188 -3.34 -18.01 21.66
C ASN A 188 -4.22 -17.74 20.43
N GLY A 189 -4.11 -18.59 19.40
CA GLY A 189 -4.83 -18.46 18.15
C GLY A 189 -4.44 -17.20 17.37
N THR A 190 -3.19 -16.75 17.46
CA THR A 190 -2.71 -15.53 16.78
C THR A 190 -1.68 -15.86 15.72
N ILE A 191 -1.67 -15.07 14.65
CA ILE A 191 -0.66 -15.10 13.58
C ILE A 191 0.12 -13.77 13.49
N SER A 192 -0.16 -12.86 14.43
CA SER A 192 0.35 -11.49 14.40
C SER A 192 1.71 -11.39 15.12
N PRO A 193 2.65 -10.60 14.58
CA PRO A 193 3.90 -10.30 15.30
C PRO A 193 3.60 -9.61 16.63
N LYS A 194 4.39 -9.94 17.66
CA LYS A 194 4.40 -9.22 18.94
C LYS A 194 5.29 -7.98 18.83
N VAL A 195 5.06 -6.99 19.69
CA VAL A 195 5.88 -5.77 19.73
C VAL A 195 7.34 -6.15 19.98
N GLY A 196 8.25 -5.67 19.11
CA GLY A 196 9.68 -5.98 19.17
C GLY A 196 10.10 -7.17 18.29
N ASN A 197 9.16 -7.93 17.72
CA ASN A 197 9.50 -8.97 16.76
C ASN A 197 9.93 -8.34 15.42
N GLU A 198 10.96 -8.93 14.81
CA GLU A 198 11.33 -8.61 13.44
C GLU A 198 10.36 -9.28 12.45
N VAL A 199 9.87 -8.50 11.48
CA VAL A 199 9.03 -8.99 10.38
C VAL A 199 9.84 -8.89 9.10
N VAL A 200 10.17 -10.04 8.51
CA VAL A 200 10.91 -10.09 7.25
C VAL A 200 9.94 -10.37 6.11
N LEU A 201 9.93 -9.49 5.10
CA LEU A 201 9.06 -9.58 3.94
C LEU A 201 9.87 -9.87 2.67
N GLN A 202 9.40 -10.79 1.85
CA GLN A 202 9.90 -11.03 0.50
C GLN A 202 8.92 -10.42 -0.51
N VAL A 203 9.41 -9.53 -1.37
CA VAL A 203 8.64 -9.07 -2.53
C VAL A 203 8.95 -9.98 -3.72
N LEU A 204 7.90 -10.49 -4.35
CA LEU A 204 7.97 -11.38 -5.50
C LEU A 204 7.32 -10.71 -6.71
N PHE A 205 7.92 -10.88 -7.88
CA PHE A 205 7.29 -10.55 -9.16
C PHE A 205 7.30 -11.80 -10.05
N ARG A 206 6.12 -12.28 -10.44
CA ARG A 206 5.91 -13.52 -11.21
C ARG A 206 6.62 -14.72 -10.57
N GLY A 207 6.51 -14.81 -9.24
CA GLY A 207 7.14 -15.86 -8.43
C GLY A 207 8.66 -15.74 -8.23
N GLN A 208 9.31 -14.72 -8.77
CA GLN A 208 10.74 -14.48 -8.59
C GLN A 208 11.01 -13.38 -7.55
N PRO A 209 12.01 -13.54 -6.68
CA PRO A 209 12.46 -12.48 -5.78
C PRO A 209 12.82 -11.19 -6.51
N LEU A 210 12.28 -10.06 -6.05
CA LEU A 210 12.60 -8.74 -6.59
C LEU A 210 13.70 -8.09 -5.73
N GLU A 211 14.96 -8.24 -6.13
CA GLU A 211 16.16 -7.88 -5.33
C GLU A 211 16.22 -6.40 -4.88
N LYS A 212 15.60 -5.49 -5.64
CA LYS A 212 15.62 -4.03 -5.36
C LYS A 212 14.29 -3.49 -4.87
N ALA A 213 13.37 -4.37 -4.47
CA ALA A 213 12.10 -3.95 -3.91
C ALA A 213 12.32 -3.23 -2.57
N LYS A 214 11.61 -2.11 -2.38
CA LYS A 214 11.57 -1.37 -1.13
C LYS A 214 10.12 -1.36 -0.62
N PRO A 215 9.69 -2.38 0.13
CA PRO A 215 8.35 -2.40 0.68
C PRO A 215 8.23 -1.29 1.75
N PHE A 216 7.08 -0.62 1.78
CA PHE A 216 6.75 0.34 2.82
C PHE A 216 5.57 -0.19 3.63
N ALA A 217 5.71 -0.16 4.95
CA ALA A 217 4.63 -0.36 5.90
C ALA A 217 3.99 1.00 6.21
N TYR A 218 2.69 1.09 5.95
CA TYR A 218 1.87 2.26 6.28
C TYR A 218 1.00 1.96 7.49
N SER A 219 0.69 3.01 8.25
CA SER A 219 -0.20 2.95 9.39
C SER A 219 -1.45 3.79 9.18
N PRO A 220 -2.61 3.38 9.71
CA PRO A 220 -3.83 4.20 9.69
C PRO A 220 -3.65 5.56 10.36
N ILE A 221 -2.67 5.70 11.27
CA ILE A 221 -2.36 6.96 11.98
C ILE A 221 -1.21 7.74 11.31
N GLY A 222 -0.86 7.41 10.07
CA GLY A 222 0.00 8.24 9.22
C GLY A 222 1.51 7.99 9.32
N TRP A 223 1.99 7.06 10.17
CA TRP A 223 3.40 6.69 10.14
C TRP A 223 3.72 5.76 8.96
N ILE A 224 4.95 5.89 8.44
CA ILE A 224 5.47 5.11 7.31
C ILE A 224 6.84 4.57 7.69
N LYS A 225 7.08 3.28 7.46
CA LYS A 225 8.38 2.62 7.66
C LYS A 225 8.76 1.85 6.40
N GLY A 226 9.99 1.99 5.94
CA GLY A 226 10.57 1.19 4.85
C GLY A 226 11.98 0.74 5.19
#